data_AF-A0A088F2T2-F1
#
_entry.id   AF-A0A088F2T2-F1
#
_cell.length_a   1.000
_cell.length_b   1.000
_cell.length_c   1.000
_cell.angle_alpha   90.00
_cell.angle_beta   90.00
_cell.angle_gamma   90.00
#
_symmetry.space_group_name_H-M   'P 1'
#
loop_
_entity.id
_entity.type
_entity.pdbx_description
1 polymer ?
#
loop_
_entity_poly.entity_id
_entity_poly.type
_entity_poly.pdbx_seq_one_letter_code
_entity_poly.pdbx_strand_id
1 'polypeptide(L)'
;MSKLNQIAVLSALAFATACGNTNQKQEGAAKSNKNEPRVEELTLDGPVTNNKHLFLRIVDDVKTDSSHIYTAKSVYKGDTVGLKVEVVNMIPAGIISDQANEEVGFTKGKIKFSSLGSESDAFVKALGAIYELPASASFSNTTLLPTVFSSNKVNVDLDKTATYSFKLFLEQKAGDPAEMFLNVDTYKKSIEFQEKDPKFRAPFISALEGK
;
A
#
# COMPACT_ATOMS: atom_id res chain seq x y z
N MET A 1 -25.25 -10.27 88.62
CA MET A 1 -26.42 -10.75 87.87
C MET A 1 -25.92 -11.19 86.50
N SER A 2 -26.05 -12.47 86.19
CA SER A 2 -25.66 -13.06 84.92
C SER A 2 -26.75 -12.85 83.87
N LYS A 3 -26.39 -12.72 82.59
CA LYS A 3 -26.64 -13.73 81.53
C LYS A 3 -26.46 -13.20 80.10
N LEU A 4 -25.78 -14.04 79.30
CA LEU A 4 -25.98 -14.37 77.87
C LEU A 4 -25.64 -13.28 76.82
N ASN A 5 -25.00 -13.53 75.67
CA ASN A 5 -24.65 -14.72 74.87
C ASN A 5 -23.34 -14.40 74.10
N GLN A 6 -22.28 -15.22 74.09
CA GLN A 6 -22.03 -16.42 73.26
C GLN A 6 -22.14 -16.21 71.73
N ILE A 7 -21.01 -16.20 71.00
CA ILE A 7 -20.41 -17.32 70.18
C ILE A 7 -20.72 -17.07 68.68
N ALA A 8 -19.88 -17.28 67.66
CA ALA A 8 -18.52 -17.80 67.49
C ALA A 8 -17.90 -17.14 66.22
N VAL A 9 -16.59 -16.88 66.13
CA VAL A 9 -15.48 -17.76 65.67
C VAL A 9 -15.69 -18.22 64.21
N LEU A 10 -14.83 -17.95 63.23
CA LEU A 10 -13.48 -18.48 62.91
C LEU A 10 -13.01 -17.71 61.65
N SER A 11 -11.75 -17.48 61.32
CA SER A 11 -10.45 -17.76 61.93
C SER A 11 -9.41 -17.15 60.98
N ALA A 12 -8.36 -16.57 61.56
CA ALA A 12 -7.25 -15.92 60.88
C ALA A 12 -6.39 -16.88 60.06
N LEU A 13 -5.62 -16.32 59.10
CA LEU A 13 -4.16 -16.50 59.04
C LEU A 13 -3.58 -15.55 57.97
N ALA A 14 -2.82 -14.58 58.46
CA ALA A 14 -1.93 -13.72 57.68
C ALA A 14 -0.58 -14.42 57.51
N PHE A 15 0.07 -14.32 56.36
CA PHE A 15 1.54 -14.35 56.28
C PHE A 15 2.10 -13.54 55.09
N ALA A 16 3.05 -12.68 55.48
CA ALA A 16 4.28 -12.28 54.82
C ALA A 16 4.24 -11.49 53.49
N THR A 17 4.58 -10.20 53.64
CA THR A 17 5.29 -9.40 52.66
C THR A 17 6.67 -9.97 52.36
N ALA A 18 6.98 -10.16 51.08
CA ALA A 18 8.35 -10.22 50.58
C ALA A 18 8.45 -9.33 49.33
N CYS A 19 9.15 -8.21 49.45
CA CYS A 19 9.55 -7.38 48.33
C CYS A 19 10.65 -8.09 47.54
N GLY A 20 10.39 -8.41 46.28
CA GLY A 20 11.37 -8.83 45.28
C GLY A 20 11.03 -8.15 43.97
N ASN A 21 11.89 -7.24 43.54
CA ASN A 21 11.68 -6.32 42.42
C ASN A 21 11.99 -7.02 41.08
N THR A 22 10.98 -7.27 40.24
CA THR A 22 11.19 -7.45 38.79
C THR A 22 9.98 -6.93 38.02
N ASN A 23 10.23 -5.93 37.18
CA ASN A 23 9.27 -5.27 36.30
C ASN A 23 8.48 -6.26 35.41
N GLN A 24 7.15 -6.19 35.44
CA GLN A 24 6.33 -6.59 34.30
C GLN A 24 5.28 -5.52 34.00
N LYS A 25 5.37 -5.02 32.76
CA LYS A 25 4.49 -4.09 32.09
C LYS A 25 3.04 -4.60 32.11
N GLN A 26 2.12 -3.78 32.60
CA GLN A 26 0.72 -3.85 32.18
C GLN A 26 0.59 -3.07 30.88
N GLU A 27 0.64 -3.77 29.74
CA GLU A 27 0.11 -3.25 28.49
C GLU A 27 -1.42 -3.38 28.54
N GLY A 28 -2.09 -2.22 28.61
CA GLY A 28 -3.52 -2.13 28.36
C GLY A 28 -3.79 -2.63 26.95
N ALA A 29 -4.58 -3.71 26.84
CA ALA A 29 -5.03 -4.23 25.57
C ALA A 29 -5.86 -3.15 24.85
N ALA A 30 -5.24 -2.48 23.89
CA ALA A 30 -5.95 -1.73 22.87
C ALA A 30 -6.87 -2.71 22.14
N LYS A 31 -8.18 -2.43 22.17
CA LYS A 31 -9.17 -3.16 21.38
C LYS A 31 -8.80 -2.98 19.91
N SER A 32 -8.23 -4.00 19.28
CA SER A 32 -8.06 -3.99 17.83
C SER A 32 -9.45 -4.12 17.20
N ASN A 33 -9.83 -3.09 16.43
CA ASN A 33 -10.98 -3.20 15.54
C ASN A 33 -10.67 -4.31 14.52
N LYS A 34 -11.39 -5.43 14.60
CA LYS A 34 -11.20 -6.62 13.76
C LYS A 34 -11.53 -6.43 12.27
N ASN A 35 -11.74 -5.19 11.81
CA ASN A 35 -12.21 -4.87 10.46
C ASN A 35 -11.32 -3.90 9.67
N GLU A 36 -10.17 -3.50 10.19
CA GLU A 36 -9.21 -2.76 9.35
C GLU A 36 -8.44 -3.75 8.45
N PRO A 37 -8.37 -3.50 7.14
CA PRO A 37 -7.61 -4.35 6.23
C PRO A 37 -6.15 -4.40 6.68
N ARG A 38 -5.67 -5.61 6.97
CA ARG A 38 -4.30 -5.83 7.43
C ARG A 38 -3.33 -5.50 6.31
N VAL A 39 -2.44 -4.54 6.55
CA VAL A 39 -1.31 -4.26 5.65
C VAL A 39 -0.36 -5.47 5.66
N GLU A 40 0.04 -5.92 4.47
CA GLU A 40 0.94 -7.05 4.29
C GLU A 40 2.36 -6.57 3.97
N GLU A 41 3.33 -7.47 4.08
CA GLU A 41 4.72 -7.17 3.71
C GLU A 41 4.84 -7.02 2.19
N LEU A 42 5.67 -6.05 1.77
CA LEU A 42 5.94 -5.78 0.37
C LEU A 42 6.59 -7.02 -0.23
N THR A 43 5.85 -7.69 -1.10
CA THR A 43 6.30 -8.92 -1.73
C THR A 43 7.51 -8.61 -2.62
N LEU A 44 8.55 -9.43 -2.52
CA LEU A 44 9.77 -9.31 -3.33
C LEU A 44 10.10 -10.67 -3.93
N ASP A 45 9.91 -10.80 -5.24
CA ASP A 45 10.18 -12.04 -5.94
C ASP A 45 11.68 -12.21 -6.20
N GLY A 46 12.35 -12.89 -5.28
CA GLY A 46 13.73 -13.36 -5.45
C GLY A 46 14.79 -12.25 -5.50
N PRO A 47 16.02 -12.59 -5.94
CA PRO A 47 17.16 -11.67 -5.93
C PRO A 47 16.93 -10.45 -6.82
N VAL A 48 17.68 -9.35 -6.61
CA VAL A 48 17.56 -8.09 -7.37
C VAL A 48 17.61 -8.27 -8.89
N THR A 49 18.27 -9.32 -9.40
CA THR A 49 18.34 -9.66 -10.83
C THR A 49 17.00 -10.01 -11.46
N ASN A 50 16.01 -10.43 -10.67
CA ASN A 50 14.66 -10.74 -11.17
C ASN A 50 13.82 -9.47 -11.27
N ASN A 51 12.87 -9.45 -12.21
CA ASN A 51 11.77 -8.48 -12.17
C ASN A 51 11.01 -8.61 -10.85
N LYS A 52 10.60 -7.48 -10.30
CA LYS A 52 9.91 -7.34 -9.01
C LYS A 52 8.43 -7.05 -9.23
N HIS A 53 7.63 -7.61 -8.35
CA HIS A 53 6.22 -7.33 -8.21
C HIS A 53 6.01 -6.63 -6.87
N LEU A 54 5.69 -5.35 -6.91
CA LEU A 54 5.51 -4.53 -5.72
C LEU A 54 4.04 -4.52 -5.35
N PHE A 55 3.69 -5.34 -4.36
CA PHE A 55 2.30 -5.53 -3.94
C PHE A 55 1.94 -4.63 -2.76
N LEU A 56 0.85 -3.86 -2.91
CA LEU A 56 0.28 -3.00 -1.88
C LEU A 56 -1.20 -3.33 -1.69
N ARG A 57 -1.65 -3.38 -0.43
CA ARG A 57 -3.06 -3.54 -0.07
C ARG A 57 -3.77 -2.20 -0.15
N ILE A 58 -4.97 -2.20 -0.73
CA ILE A 58 -5.90 -1.07 -0.67
C ILE A 58 -6.53 -1.09 0.72
N VAL A 59 -6.19 -0.08 1.53
CA VAL A 59 -6.70 0.05 2.90
C VAL A 59 -7.86 1.03 3.03
N ASP A 60 -8.03 1.88 2.02
CA ASP A 60 -9.14 2.83 1.91
C ASP A 60 -9.47 3.06 0.42
N ASP A 61 -10.74 3.24 0.12
CA ASP A 61 -11.31 3.40 -1.23
C ASP A 61 -12.39 4.48 -1.18
N VAL A 62 -12.03 5.68 -1.64
CA VAL A 62 -12.93 6.82 -1.71
C VAL A 62 -13.43 6.98 -3.15
N LYS A 63 -14.71 6.65 -3.35
CA LYS A 63 -15.39 6.91 -4.62
C LYS A 63 -15.76 8.39 -4.77
N THR A 64 -15.47 8.94 -5.93
CA THR A 64 -15.94 10.25 -6.40
C THR A 64 -16.99 10.07 -7.50
N ASP A 65 -17.48 11.18 -8.08
CA ASP A 65 -18.38 11.13 -9.23
C ASP A 65 -17.75 10.48 -10.47
N SER A 66 -16.41 10.46 -10.57
CA SER A 66 -15.70 10.03 -11.79
C SER A 66 -14.49 9.12 -11.56
N SER A 67 -14.09 8.88 -10.32
CA SER A 67 -12.89 8.12 -9.99
C SER A 67 -13.03 7.37 -8.67
N HIS A 68 -12.12 6.41 -8.46
CA HIS A 68 -11.83 5.88 -7.13
C HIS A 68 -10.45 6.36 -6.71
N ILE A 69 -10.33 6.79 -5.45
CA ILE A 69 -9.07 7.18 -4.83
C ILE A 69 -8.71 6.11 -3.81
N TYR A 70 -7.70 5.31 -4.14
CA TYR A 70 -7.20 4.26 -3.28
C TYR A 70 -6.05 4.77 -2.40
N THR A 71 -6.10 4.49 -1.11
CA THR A 71 -4.91 4.52 -0.26
C THR A 71 -4.30 3.12 -0.28
N ALA A 72 -3.13 2.96 -0.91
CA ALA A 72 -2.46 1.68 -1.05
C ALA A 72 -1.21 1.63 -0.16
N LYS A 73 -1.12 0.61 0.71
CA LYS A 73 -0.05 0.45 1.69
C LYS A 73 0.54 -0.95 1.70
N SER A 74 1.80 -1.04 2.13
CA SER A 74 2.54 -2.26 2.39
C SER A 74 3.50 -2.05 3.57
N VAL A 75 4.20 -3.09 3.99
CA VAL A 75 5.27 -2.99 5.01
C VAL A 75 6.61 -3.37 4.39
N TYR A 76 7.64 -2.57 4.60
CA TYR A 76 9.01 -2.91 4.21
C TYR A 76 9.94 -2.76 5.40
N LYS A 77 10.56 -3.86 5.84
CA LYS A 77 11.47 -3.90 7.01
C LYS A 77 10.88 -3.26 8.29
N GLY A 78 9.56 -3.40 8.49
CA GLY A 78 8.83 -2.86 9.64
C GLY A 78 8.26 -1.46 9.43
N ASP A 79 8.69 -0.73 8.40
CA ASP A 79 8.13 0.58 8.07
C ASP A 79 6.91 0.45 7.17
N THR A 80 5.87 1.24 7.44
CA THR A 80 4.73 1.36 6.53
C THR A 80 5.13 2.19 5.32
N VAL A 81 4.91 1.63 4.13
CA VAL A 81 5.18 2.28 2.85
C VAL A 81 3.88 2.35 2.05
N GLY A 82 3.71 3.39 1.24
CA GLY A 82 2.48 3.48 0.43
C GLY A 82 2.34 4.76 -0.37
N LEU A 83 1.26 4.86 -1.12
CA LEU A 83 0.91 6.03 -1.93
C LEU A 83 -0.60 6.07 -2.18
N LYS A 84 -1.11 7.23 -2.63
CA LYS A 84 -2.47 7.34 -3.17
C LYS A 84 -2.46 7.06 -4.66
N VAL A 85 -3.45 6.28 -5.11
CA VAL A 85 -3.70 5.96 -6.51
C VAL A 85 -5.12 6.36 -6.86
N GLU A 86 -5.28 7.41 -7.67
CA GLU A 86 -6.58 7.77 -8.23
C GLU A 86 -6.73 7.11 -9.60
N VAL A 87 -7.83 6.41 -9.82
CA VAL A 87 -8.16 5.75 -11.10
C VAL A 87 -9.53 6.25 -11.54
N VAL A 88 -9.60 6.84 -12.73
CA VAL A 88 -10.87 7.26 -13.35
C VAL A 88 -11.69 6.02 -13.65
N ASN A 89 -12.98 6.06 -13.32
CA ASN A 89 -13.90 4.98 -13.66
C ASN A 89 -14.24 5.03 -15.16
N MET A 90 -14.59 3.88 -15.73
CA MET A 90 -14.96 3.71 -17.14
C MET A 90 -13.86 4.11 -18.13
N ILE A 91 -12.58 3.84 -17.82
CA ILE A 91 -11.51 3.94 -18.82
C ILE A 91 -11.80 2.95 -19.96
N PRO A 92 -11.76 3.37 -21.23
CA PRO A 92 -12.03 2.47 -22.35
C PRO A 92 -11.12 1.23 -22.38
N ALA A 93 -11.63 0.16 -22.98
CA ALA A 93 -10.80 -0.98 -23.37
C ALA A 93 -9.72 -0.51 -24.35
N GLY A 94 -8.45 -0.85 -24.09
CA GLY A 94 -7.36 -0.59 -25.04
C GLY A 94 -7.05 -1.78 -25.94
N ILE A 95 -7.66 -2.95 -25.68
CA ILE A 95 -7.59 -4.13 -26.54
C ILE A 95 -8.97 -4.33 -27.21
N ILE A 96 -9.03 -4.19 -28.53
CA ILE A 96 -10.24 -4.34 -29.33
C ILE A 96 -9.96 -5.38 -30.41
N SER A 97 -10.83 -6.40 -30.52
CA SER A 97 -10.62 -7.53 -31.45
C SER A 97 -9.24 -8.18 -31.31
N ASP A 98 -8.78 -8.35 -30.06
CA ASP A 98 -7.48 -8.90 -29.69
C ASP A 98 -6.25 -8.10 -30.18
N GLN A 99 -6.45 -6.85 -30.59
CA GLN A 99 -5.38 -5.95 -31.02
C GLN A 99 -5.33 -4.71 -30.13
N ALA A 100 -4.11 -4.19 -29.92
CA ALA A 100 -3.94 -2.91 -29.26
C ALA A 100 -4.55 -1.80 -30.13
N ASN A 101 -5.44 -1.01 -29.55
CA ASN A 101 -5.98 0.18 -30.19
C ASN A 101 -5.24 1.40 -29.61
N GLU A 102 -4.36 2.00 -30.42
CA GLU A 102 -3.54 3.13 -29.97
C GLU A 102 -4.34 4.42 -29.77
N GLU A 103 -5.43 4.60 -30.53
CA GLU A 103 -6.25 5.81 -30.49
C GLU A 103 -7.03 5.95 -29.18
N VAL A 104 -7.63 4.87 -28.69
CA VAL A 104 -8.42 4.89 -27.44
C VAL A 104 -7.66 4.34 -26.24
N GLY A 105 -6.65 3.50 -26.48
CA GLY A 105 -5.95 2.78 -25.42
C GLY A 105 -5.02 3.67 -24.61
N PHE A 106 -4.40 4.67 -25.24
CA PHE A 106 -3.48 5.60 -24.58
C PHE A 106 -4.20 6.83 -24.04
N THR A 107 -4.07 7.07 -22.74
CA THR A 107 -4.68 8.23 -22.07
C THR A 107 -3.72 8.82 -21.04
N LYS A 108 -3.76 10.14 -20.82
CA LYS A 108 -3.02 10.80 -19.75
C LYS A 108 -3.97 11.30 -18.66
N GLY A 109 -3.56 11.18 -17.40
CA GLY A 109 -4.33 11.68 -16.25
C GLY A 109 -5.54 10.84 -15.86
N LYS A 110 -5.75 9.68 -16.50
CA LYS A 110 -6.76 8.69 -16.07
C LYS A 110 -6.32 7.85 -14.87
N ILE A 111 -5.01 7.76 -14.66
CA ILE A 111 -4.41 7.26 -13.41
C ILE A 111 -3.52 8.37 -12.87
N LYS A 112 -3.58 8.61 -11.57
CA LYS A 112 -2.78 9.63 -10.89
C LYS A 112 -2.16 9.05 -9.63
N PHE A 113 -0.92 9.44 -9.35
CA PHE A 113 -0.24 9.09 -8.11
C PHE A 113 0.03 10.33 -7.28
N SER A 114 -0.23 10.25 -5.98
CA SER A 114 0.08 11.34 -5.05
C SER A 114 0.57 10.82 -3.70
N SER A 115 1.30 11.69 -3.00
CA SER A 115 1.97 11.36 -1.74
C SER A 115 0.98 11.17 -0.59
N LEU A 116 1.29 10.21 0.28
CA LEU A 116 0.76 10.07 1.64
C LEU A 116 1.65 10.77 2.70
N GLY A 117 2.65 11.55 2.27
CA GLY A 117 3.67 12.12 3.14
C GLY A 117 4.76 11.10 3.43
N SER A 118 5.09 10.91 4.71
CA SER A 118 6.23 10.08 5.14
C SER A 118 6.16 8.62 4.69
N GLU A 119 4.96 8.06 4.53
CA GLU A 119 4.78 6.69 4.02
C GLU A 119 5.17 6.56 2.54
N SER A 120 4.97 7.62 1.74
CA SER A 120 5.41 7.66 0.34
C SER A 120 6.90 7.93 0.21
N ASP A 121 7.47 8.74 1.11
CA ASP A 121 8.92 8.90 1.20
C ASP A 121 9.60 7.59 1.59
N ALA A 122 9.00 6.84 2.53
CA ALA A 122 9.46 5.51 2.90
C ALA A 122 9.35 4.52 1.73
N PHE A 123 8.30 4.63 0.90
CA PHE A 123 8.17 3.81 -0.31
C PHE A 123 9.33 4.08 -1.30
N VAL A 124 9.65 5.34 -1.60
CA VAL A 124 10.78 5.69 -2.48
C VAL A 124 12.11 5.16 -1.93
N LYS A 125 12.35 5.30 -0.62
CA LYS A 125 13.56 4.76 0.04
C LYS A 125 13.61 3.23 -0.02
N ALA A 126 12.47 2.56 0.18
CA ALA A 126 12.36 1.11 0.05
C ALA A 126 12.73 0.67 -1.37
N LEU A 127 12.25 1.36 -2.41
CA LEU A 127 12.63 1.07 -3.80
C LEU A 127 14.13 1.20 -4.05
N GLY A 128 14.77 2.25 -3.52
CA GLY A 128 16.23 2.38 -3.59
C GLY A 128 16.95 1.19 -2.96
N ALA A 129 16.49 0.74 -1.79
CA ALA A 129 17.06 -0.43 -1.12
C ALA A 129 16.79 -1.75 -1.87
N ILE A 130 15.58 -1.93 -2.44
CA ILE A 130 15.18 -3.12 -3.20
C ILE A 130 15.96 -3.25 -4.51
N TYR A 131 16.17 -2.12 -5.18
CA TYR A 131 16.83 -2.08 -6.48
C TYR A 131 18.34 -1.86 -6.39
N GLU A 132 18.87 -1.67 -5.18
CA GLU A 132 20.28 -1.33 -4.94
C GLU A 132 20.70 -0.05 -5.69
N LEU A 133 19.78 0.93 -5.72
CA LEU A 133 19.95 2.21 -6.40
C LEU A 133 19.86 3.38 -5.42
N PRO A 134 20.49 4.52 -5.73
CA PRO A 134 20.29 5.73 -4.96
C PRO A 134 18.82 6.17 -5.00
N ALA A 135 18.17 6.22 -3.84
CA ALA A 135 16.89 6.89 -3.63
C ALA A 135 17.04 7.76 -2.38
N SER A 136 17.07 9.07 -2.58
CA SER A 136 17.52 10.02 -1.55
C SER A 136 16.55 11.17 -1.32
N ALA A 137 15.57 11.33 -2.22
CA ALA A 137 14.56 12.36 -2.09
C ALA A 137 13.23 11.79 -1.55
N SER A 138 12.41 12.70 -1.05
CA SER A 138 11.00 12.46 -0.77
C SER A 138 10.23 12.16 -2.05
N PHE A 139 9.08 11.51 -1.90
CA PHE A 139 8.10 11.40 -2.98
C PHE A 139 7.69 12.81 -3.44
N SER A 140 7.46 12.99 -4.73
CA SER A 140 7.09 14.26 -5.33
C SER A 140 5.90 14.93 -4.63
N ASN A 141 6.03 16.23 -4.34
CA ASN A 141 4.92 17.03 -3.83
C ASN A 141 3.89 17.41 -4.91
N THR A 142 4.13 16.99 -6.16
CA THR A 142 3.20 17.19 -7.28
C THR A 142 2.56 15.85 -7.65
N THR A 143 1.30 15.90 -8.09
CA THR A 143 0.60 14.72 -8.58
C THR A 143 1.27 14.22 -9.86
N LEU A 144 1.63 12.94 -9.90
CA LEU A 144 2.18 12.30 -11.09
C LEU A 144 1.03 11.88 -12.01
N LEU A 145 1.16 12.24 -13.28
CA LEU A 145 0.15 12.01 -14.32
C LEU A 145 0.77 11.17 -15.45
N PRO A 146 0.98 9.85 -15.23
CA PRO A 146 1.52 8.99 -16.27
C PRO A 146 0.63 9.00 -17.52
N THR A 147 1.25 8.75 -18.67
CA THR A 147 0.53 8.22 -19.82
C THR A 147 0.25 6.74 -19.54
N VAL A 148 -0.95 6.30 -19.87
CA VAL A 148 -1.46 4.97 -19.50
C VAL A 148 -2.03 4.32 -20.74
N PHE A 149 -1.60 3.08 -21.01
CA PHE A 149 -2.29 2.19 -21.93
C PHE A 149 -3.17 1.21 -21.16
N SER A 150 -4.46 1.13 -21.50
CA SER A 150 -5.39 0.15 -20.91
C SER A 150 -5.16 -1.22 -21.55
N SER A 151 -4.59 -2.18 -20.81
CA SER A 151 -4.38 -3.56 -21.30
C SER A 151 -5.64 -4.42 -21.26
N ASN A 152 -6.80 -3.81 -21.05
CA ASN A 152 -8.08 -4.49 -20.82
C ASN A 152 -8.85 -4.68 -22.12
N LYS A 153 -9.58 -5.80 -22.22
CA LYS A 153 -10.52 -6.10 -23.33
C LYS A 153 -11.92 -5.54 -23.12
N VAL A 154 -12.17 -4.97 -21.94
CA VAL A 154 -13.43 -4.34 -21.54
C VAL A 154 -13.13 -3.01 -20.88
N ASN A 155 -14.14 -2.14 -20.80
CA ASN A 155 -14.00 -0.89 -20.06
C ASN A 155 -13.71 -1.18 -18.58
N VAL A 156 -12.89 -0.33 -17.98
CA VAL A 156 -12.51 -0.40 -16.57
C VAL A 156 -13.66 0.09 -15.72
N ASP A 157 -14.52 -0.82 -15.26
CA ASP A 157 -15.64 -0.54 -14.37
C ASP A 157 -15.26 -0.84 -12.91
N LEU A 158 -14.75 0.17 -12.20
CA LEU A 158 -14.25 0.04 -10.83
C LEU A 158 -15.33 -0.33 -9.80
N ASP A 159 -16.61 -0.27 -10.18
CA ASP A 159 -17.73 -0.76 -9.38
C ASP A 159 -17.92 -2.28 -9.49
N LYS A 160 -17.16 -2.95 -10.37
CA LYS A 160 -17.16 -4.41 -10.52
C LYS A 160 -15.98 -5.04 -9.80
N THR A 161 -16.22 -6.24 -9.31
CA THR A 161 -15.20 -7.15 -8.80
C THR A 161 -14.40 -7.72 -9.97
N ALA A 162 -13.19 -7.18 -10.20
CA ALA A 162 -12.33 -7.54 -11.32
C ALA A 162 -10.88 -7.12 -11.06
N THR A 163 -9.99 -7.55 -11.95
CA THR A 163 -8.61 -7.05 -12.03
C THR A 163 -8.46 -6.27 -13.33
N TYR A 164 -7.96 -5.04 -13.22
CA TYR A 164 -7.70 -4.17 -14.36
C TYR A 164 -6.21 -3.94 -14.52
N SER A 165 -5.69 -4.18 -15.72
CA SER A 165 -4.26 -4.11 -16.02
C SER A 165 -3.96 -2.93 -16.92
N PHE A 166 -2.87 -2.23 -16.63
CA PHE A 166 -2.43 -1.06 -17.36
C PHE A 166 -0.93 -1.13 -17.60
N LYS A 167 -0.49 -0.53 -18.70
CA LYS A 167 0.91 -0.19 -18.90
C LYS A 167 1.08 1.30 -18.64
N LEU A 168 2.00 1.64 -17.74
CA LEU A 168 2.31 3.01 -17.35
C LEU A 168 3.56 3.49 -18.09
N PHE A 169 3.56 4.77 -18.42
CA PHE A 169 4.72 5.53 -18.88
C PHE A 169 4.84 6.74 -17.94
N LEU A 170 5.75 6.64 -16.97
CA LEU A 170 5.97 7.68 -15.97
C LEU A 170 7.08 8.61 -16.44
N GLU A 171 6.73 9.88 -16.69
CA GLU A 171 7.68 10.90 -17.10
C GLU A 171 8.67 11.23 -15.97
N GLN A 172 9.93 11.47 -16.35
CA GLN A 172 10.98 12.07 -15.52
C GLN A 172 11.49 13.34 -16.21
N LYS A 173 12.18 14.25 -15.51
CA LYS A 173 12.60 15.54 -16.11
C LYS A 173 13.59 15.36 -17.25
N ALA A 174 14.38 14.29 -17.23
CA ALA A 174 15.37 14.00 -18.27
C ALA A 174 15.47 12.49 -18.54
N GLY A 175 15.44 12.12 -19.83
CA GLY A 175 15.52 10.74 -20.29
C GLY A 175 14.15 10.14 -20.65
N ASP A 176 14.16 8.87 -21.02
CA ASP A 176 12.95 8.16 -21.42
C ASP A 176 12.02 7.90 -20.22
N PRO A 177 10.69 7.82 -20.42
CA PRO A 177 9.75 7.47 -19.36
C PRO A 177 10.03 6.10 -18.76
N ALA A 178 9.77 5.97 -17.46
CA ALA A 178 9.76 4.65 -16.82
C ALA A 178 8.56 3.85 -17.29
N GLU A 179 8.78 2.60 -17.71
CA GLU A 179 7.70 1.69 -18.06
C GLU A 179 7.45 0.66 -16.96
N MET A 180 6.23 0.62 -16.45
CA MET A 180 5.77 -0.34 -15.44
C MET A 180 4.41 -0.91 -15.86
N PHE A 181 4.08 -2.12 -15.43
CA PHE A 181 2.69 -2.56 -15.43
C PHE A 181 2.04 -2.23 -14.09
N LEU A 182 0.75 -1.93 -14.12
CA LEU A 182 -0.06 -1.66 -12.94
C LEU A 182 -1.29 -2.56 -13.00
N ASN A 183 -1.53 -3.33 -11.93
CA ASN A 183 -2.79 -4.02 -11.73
C ASN A 183 -3.56 -3.37 -10.58
N VAL A 184 -4.84 -3.11 -10.83
CA VAL A 184 -5.82 -2.68 -9.83
C VAL A 184 -6.80 -3.84 -9.65
N ASP A 185 -6.73 -4.51 -8.50
CA ASP A 185 -7.59 -5.66 -8.20
C ASP A 185 -8.63 -5.25 -7.15
N THR A 186 -9.87 -5.05 -7.60
CA THR A 186 -10.97 -4.62 -6.74
C THR A 186 -11.53 -5.76 -5.88
N TYR A 187 -11.24 -7.02 -6.24
CA TYR A 187 -11.60 -8.21 -5.46
C TYR A 187 -10.62 -8.45 -4.30
N LYS A 188 -9.33 -8.58 -4.63
CA LYS A 188 -8.24 -8.79 -3.67
C LYS A 188 -7.87 -7.52 -2.90
N LYS A 189 -8.46 -6.38 -3.28
CA LYS A 189 -8.20 -5.06 -2.71
C LYS A 189 -6.70 -4.77 -2.72
N SER A 190 -6.12 -4.73 -3.91
CA SER A 190 -4.69 -4.52 -4.09
C SER A 190 -4.32 -3.68 -5.29
N ILE A 191 -3.21 -2.97 -5.15
CA ILE A 191 -2.47 -2.35 -6.23
C ILE A 191 -1.14 -3.09 -6.37
N GLU A 192 -0.79 -3.46 -7.60
CA GLU A 192 0.46 -4.13 -7.89
C GLU A 192 1.21 -3.38 -9.00
N PHE A 193 2.45 -2.99 -8.75
CA PHE A 193 3.37 -2.55 -9.80
C PHE A 193 4.24 -3.73 -10.22
N GLN A 194 4.25 -4.07 -11.49
CA GLN A 194 5.14 -5.11 -12.03
C GLN A 194 6.20 -4.46 -12.92
N GLU A 195 7.46 -4.82 -12.68
CA GLU A 195 8.55 -4.36 -13.52
C GLU A 195 8.41 -4.91 -14.94
N LYS A 196 8.50 -4.02 -15.93
CA LYS A 196 8.65 -4.43 -17.33
C LYS A 196 10.05 -4.96 -17.58
N ASP A 197 11.07 -4.21 -17.17
CA ASP A 197 12.48 -4.49 -17.39
C ASP A 197 13.33 -3.76 -16.32
N PRO A 198 14.42 -4.37 -15.79
CA PRO A 198 15.27 -3.73 -14.78
C PRO A 198 15.85 -2.37 -15.19
N LYS A 199 15.99 -2.07 -16.49
CA LYS A 199 16.48 -0.78 -16.97
C LYS A 199 15.59 0.41 -16.54
N PHE A 200 14.32 0.15 -16.23
CA PHE A 200 13.36 1.18 -15.84
C PHE A 200 13.37 1.49 -14.34
N ARG A 201 14.15 0.79 -13.51
CA ARG A 201 14.21 1.01 -12.05
C ARG A 201 14.62 2.42 -11.66
N ALA A 202 15.73 2.90 -12.23
CA ALA A 202 16.22 4.25 -11.98
C ALA A 202 15.23 5.31 -12.49
N PRO A 203 14.73 5.24 -13.75
CA PRO A 203 13.64 6.11 -14.21
C PRO A 203 12.39 6.08 -13.32
N PHE A 204 12.01 4.90 -12.80
CA PHE A 204 10.83 4.76 -11.93
C PHE A 204 11.02 5.50 -10.61
N ILE A 205 12.16 5.31 -9.94
CA ILE A 205 12.51 6.09 -8.74
C ILE A 205 12.52 7.59 -9.05
N SER A 206 13.20 8.02 -10.14
CA SER A 206 13.26 9.43 -10.54
C SER A 206 11.88 10.04 -10.76
N ALA A 207 10.99 9.34 -11.46
CA ALA A 207 9.63 9.79 -11.70
C ALA A 207 8.84 9.96 -10.39
N LEU A 208 8.99 9.04 -9.43
CA LEU A 208 8.35 9.15 -8.11
C LEU A 208 8.91 10.31 -7.27
N GLU A 209 10.21 10.59 -7.40
CA GLU A 209 10.87 11.74 -6.77
C GLU A 209 10.57 13.08 -7.48
N GLY A 210 9.91 13.06 -8.64
CA GLY A 210 9.68 14.25 -9.48
C GLY A 210 10.96 14.84 -10.06
N LYS A 211 11.94 13.98 -10.34
CA LYS A 211 13.25 14.32 -10.92
C LYS A 211 13.31 14.01 -12.39
#